data_AF-A0A931WBA2-F1
#
_entry.id   AF-A0A931WBA2-F1
#
_cell.length_a   1.000
_cell.length_b   1.000
_cell.length_c   1.000
_cell.angle_alpha   90.00
_cell.angle_beta   90.00
_cell.angle_gamma   90.00
#
_symmetry.space_group_name_H-M   'P 1'
#
loop_
_entity.id
_entity.type
_entity.pdbx_description
1 polymer ?
#
loop_
_entity_poly.entity_id
_entity_poly.type
_entity_poly.pdbx_seq_one_letter_code
_entity_poly.pdbx_strand_id
1 'polypeptide(L)'
;MRRFFYSTSLFVALILSAIFFLKNYQVSFAEENWKRFKFVKTITFNQTAEVWVQGSNQIEIEYTSDKDGQVSIRQNDKAPGYILNFTASSAPKRILAYWSYPNNAITHFYIFNTSFATFNIKGVWLYGATPVFVKARVAKTIPLSVAFGDSIMAGISTGGPLDKSSGFVDLLTASKGWRNENLAMSGQSATCYGQNNVQKVIDKKPSTAVFIGFGTNDITGDFYGCKGTLDDFRNAMTYILTTIKSGLP
;
A
#
# COMPACT_ATOMS: atom_id res chain seq x y z
N MET A 1 8.49 -40.96 -38.56
CA MET A 1 8.34 -39.50 -38.79
C MET A 1 6.86 -39.16 -38.90
N ARG A 2 6.30 -38.48 -37.89
CA ARG A 2 5.07 -37.64 -37.90
C ARG A 2 4.48 -37.63 -36.48
N ARG A 3 4.71 -36.55 -35.73
CA ARG A 3 3.91 -36.06 -34.59
C ARG A 3 4.68 -34.94 -33.88
N PHE A 4 4.63 -33.71 -34.41
CA PHE A 4 5.11 -32.49 -33.73
C PHE A 4 4.53 -31.25 -34.44
N PHE A 5 3.20 -31.04 -34.43
CA PHE A 5 2.61 -29.83 -35.04
C PHE A 5 1.33 -29.28 -34.37
N TYR A 6 1.02 -29.64 -33.13
CA TYR A 6 -0.24 -29.19 -32.48
C TYR A 6 -0.10 -28.27 -31.25
N SER A 7 1.09 -27.83 -30.84
CA SER A 7 1.24 -27.03 -29.60
C SER A 7 1.35 -25.50 -29.78
N THR A 8 1.65 -25.00 -30.97
CA THR A 8 1.83 -23.56 -31.19
C THR A 8 0.51 -22.80 -31.36
N SER A 9 -0.51 -23.43 -31.95
CA SER A 9 -1.81 -22.79 -32.20
C SER A 9 -2.61 -22.53 -30.92
N LEU A 10 -2.52 -23.41 -29.92
CA LEU A 10 -3.19 -23.21 -28.63
C LEU A 10 -2.55 -22.09 -27.80
N PHE A 11 -1.22 -21.94 -27.90
CA PHE A 11 -0.46 -20.94 -27.15
C PHE A 11 -0.69 -19.52 -27.68
N VAL A 12 -0.79 -19.37 -29.01
CA VAL A 12 -1.11 -18.08 -29.65
C VAL A 12 -2.56 -17.67 -29.37
N ALA A 13 -3.50 -18.63 -29.34
CA ALA A 13 -4.90 -18.34 -28.98
C ALA A 13 -5.03 -17.85 -27.53
N LEU A 14 -4.32 -18.47 -26.58
CA LEU A 14 -4.29 -18.06 -25.17
C LEU A 14 -3.72 -16.65 -24.96
N ILE A 15 -2.60 -16.33 -25.63
CA ILE A 15 -1.97 -15.00 -25.56
C ILE A 15 -2.89 -13.93 -26.17
N LEU A 16 -3.53 -14.21 -27.32
CA LEU A 16 -4.45 -13.27 -27.95
C LEU A 16 -5.71 -13.06 -27.10
N SER A 17 -6.25 -14.09 -26.45
CA SER A 17 -7.37 -13.93 -25.52
C SER A 17 -7.01 -13.14 -24.25
N ALA A 18 -5.78 -13.28 -23.73
CA ALA A 18 -5.30 -12.48 -22.60
C ALA A 18 -5.10 -11.01 -22.99
N ILE A 19 -4.57 -10.73 -24.19
CA ILE A 19 -4.43 -9.37 -24.73
C ILE A 19 -5.82 -8.75 -25.01
N PHE A 20 -6.79 -9.54 -25.48
CA PHE A 20 -8.15 -9.06 -25.71
C PHE A 20 -8.90 -8.76 -24.40
N PHE A 21 -8.65 -9.53 -23.33
CA PHE A 21 -9.14 -9.24 -21.98
C PHE A 21 -8.49 -7.98 -21.39
N LEU A 22 -7.19 -7.77 -21.61
CA LEU A 22 -6.47 -6.59 -21.10
C LEU A 22 -6.84 -5.30 -21.85
N LYS A 23 -7.17 -5.36 -23.15
CA LYS A 23 -7.60 -4.18 -23.91
C LYS A 23 -9.07 -3.78 -23.70
N ASN A 24 -9.94 -4.72 -23.33
CA ASN A 24 -11.36 -4.46 -23.08
C ASN A 24 -11.71 -4.25 -21.61
N TYR A 25 -10.72 -4.23 -20.71
CA TYR A 25 -10.85 -3.58 -19.40
C TYR A 25 -10.84 -2.05 -19.56
N GLN A 26 -11.64 -1.51 -20.49
CA GLN A 26 -12.16 -0.17 -20.30
C GLN A 26 -13.10 -0.28 -19.11
N VAL A 27 -12.56 0.05 -17.94
CA VAL A 27 -13.35 0.30 -16.74
C VAL A 27 -14.43 1.29 -17.16
N SER A 28 -15.65 0.82 -17.36
CA SER A 28 -16.78 1.71 -17.51
C SER A 28 -16.84 2.48 -16.19
N PHE A 29 -16.45 3.74 -16.22
CA PHE A 29 -16.70 4.67 -15.13
C PHE A 29 -18.22 4.87 -15.09
N ALA A 30 -18.93 3.91 -14.50
CA ALA A 30 -20.27 4.10 -14.01
C ALA A 30 -20.24 5.38 -13.17
N GLU A 31 -21.19 6.29 -13.44
CA GLU A 31 -21.34 7.60 -12.81
C GLU A 31 -20.60 7.69 -11.47
N GLU A 32 -19.42 8.33 -11.49
CA GLU A 32 -18.53 8.30 -10.35
C GLU A 32 -19.23 8.98 -9.17
N ASN A 33 -19.67 8.19 -8.19
CA ASN A 33 -20.14 8.70 -6.92
C ASN A 33 -18.95 9.33 -6.20
N TRP A 34 -18.76 10.63 -6.37
CA TRP A 34 -17.74 11.38 -5.64
C TRP A 34 -18.31 11.94 -4.34
N LYS A 35 -17.50 11.93 -3.28
CA LYS A 35 -17.81 12.64 -2.04
C LYS A 35 -16.67 13.56 -1.66
N ARG A 36 -17.00 14.85 -1.52
CA ARG A 36 -16.10 15.85 -0.96
C ARG A 36 -16.24 15.91 0.54
N PHE A 37 -15.12 15.98 1.24
CA PHE A 37 -15.07 16.31 2.65
C PHE A 37 -14.23 17.56 2.87
N LYS A 38 -14.79 18.50 3.62
CA LYS A 38 -14.06 19.69 4.06
C LYS A 38 -13.08 19.27 5.15
N PHE A 39 -11.80 19.27 4.81
CA PHE A 39 -10.70 18.93 5.68
C PHE A 39 -9.63 20.00 5.54
N VAL A 40 -9.53 20.87 6.54
CA VAL A 40 -8.56 21.97 6.53
C VAL A 40 -7.42 21.62 7.45
N LYS A 41 -6.22 21.44 6.88
CA LYS A 41 -5.01 21.15 7.64
C LYS A 41 -3.81 21.75 6.95
N THR A 42 -3.07 22.58 7.67
CA THR A 42 -1.73 23.01 7.25
C THR A 42 -0.72 21.96 7.69
N ILE A 43 0.12 21.52 6.77
CA ILE A 43 1.28 20.67 7.03
C ILE A 43 2.54 21.35 6.51
N THR A 44 3.54 21.51 7.37
CA THR A 44 4.87 22.00 7.02
C THR A 44 5.85 20.82 6.86
N PHE A 45 7.13 21.11 6.63
CA PHE A 45 8.15 20.08 6.48
C PHE A 45 8.11 19.03 7.60
N ASN A 46 8.16 17.76 7.22
CA ASN A 46 8.08 16.60 8.11
C ASN A 46 6.78 16.47 8.94
N GLN A 47 5.75 17.24 8.62
CA GLN A 47 4.42 17.06 9.22
C GLN A 47 3.54 16.17 8.35
N THR A 48 2.60 15.48 9.03
CA THR A 48 1.67 14.54 8.40
C THR A 48 0.22 14.96 8.66
N ALA A 49 -0.62 14.78 7.66
CA ALA A 49 -2.06 14.71 7.83
C ALA A 49 -2.54 13.27 7.62
N GLU A 50 -3.52 12.83 8.42
CA GLU A 50 -4.05 11.48 8.36
C GLU A 50 -5.51 11.50 7.91
N VAL A 51 -5.85 10.60 6.99
CA VAL A 51 -7.22 10.42 6.49
C VAL A 51 -7.55 8.94 6.49
N TRP A 52 -8.72 8.59 7.02
CA TRP A 52 -9.24 7.23 6.98
C TRP A 52 -10.44 7.18 6.04
N VAL A 53 -10.44 6.23 5.13
CA VAL A 53 -11.45 6.12 4.08
C VAL A 53 -11.93 4.69 3.95
N GLN A 54 -13.14 4.52 3.45
CA GLN A 54 -13.71 3.24 3.04
C GLN A 54 -14.40 3.40 1.70
N GLY A 55 -14.36 2.36 0.86
CA GLY A 55 -15.13 2.35 -0.40
C GLY A 55 -14.70 3.35 -1.45
N SER A 56 -13.44 3.77 -1.36
CA SER A 56 -12.81 4.68 -2.31
C SER A 56 -11.67 3.94 -2.99
N ASN A 57 -11.47 4.16 -4.29
CA ASN A 57 -10.32 3.71 -5.07
C ASN A 57 -9.41 4.89 -5.48
N GLN A 58 -9.78 6.13 -5.17
CA GLN A 58 -8.95 7.32 -5.42
C GLN A 58 -9.13 8.38 -4.35
N ILE A 59 -8.10 9.19 -4.11
CA ILE A 59 -8.12 10.37 -3.25
C ILE A 59 -7.63 11.56 -4.07
N GLU A 60 -8.43 12.61 -4.12
CA GLU A 60 -7.98 13.90 -4.62
C GLU A 60 -7.82 14.86 -3.44
N ILE A 61 -6.63 15.43 -3.28
CA ILE A 61 -6.32 16.40 -2.23
C ILE A 61 -6.42 17.78 -2.84
N GLU A 62 -7.36 18.58 -2.36
CA GLU A 62 -7.46 20.00 -2.68
C GLU A 62 -6.56 20.79 -1.73
N TYR A 63 -5.69 21.64 -2.28
CA TYR A 63 -4.64 22.31 -1.52
C TYR A 63 -4.34 23.74 -2.01
N THR A 64 -3.68 24.53 -1.16
CA THR A 64 -2.96 25.75 -1.55
C THR A 64 -1.53 25.67 -1.03
N SER A 65 -0.58 26.34 -1.68
CA SER A 65 0.81 26.36 -1.22
C SER A 65 1.51 27.68 -1.52
N ASP A 66 2.45 28.05 -0.67
CA ASP A 66 3.30 29.23 -0.81
C ASP A 66 4.45 29.04 -1.83
N LYS A 67 4.86 27.81 -2.10
CA LYS A 67 5.97 27.45 -2.99
C LYS A 67 5.70 26.14 -3.72
N ASP A 68 6.51 25.85 -4.74
CA ASP A 68 6.54 24.53 -5.34
C ASP A 68 7.15 23.53 -4.35
N GLY A 69 6.72 22.26 -4.42
CA GLY A 69 7.18 21.24 -3.49
C GLY A 69 6.65 19.85 -3.80
N GLN A 70 6.76 18.97 -2.80
CA GLN A 70 6.39 17.57 -2.90
C GLN A 70 5.65 17.09 -1.65
N VAL A 71 4.64 16.25 -1.87
CA VAL A 71 4.03 15.44 -0.82
C VAL A 71 4.22 13.96 -1.12
N SER A 72 4.39 13.17 -0.06
CA SER A 72 4.35 11.72 -0.09
C SER A 72 3.01 11.26 0.47
N ILE A 73 2.20 10.57 -0.32
CA ILE A 73 0.99 9.91 0.15
C ILE A 73 1.32 8.45 0.40
N ARG A 74 1.20 7.97 1.64
CA ARG A 74 1.37 6.55 1.98
C ARG A 74 0.03 5.95 2.32
N GLN A 75 -0.15 4.71 1.92
CA GLN A 75 -1.35 3.95 2.15
C GLN A 75 -1.01 2.80 3.10
N ASN A 76 -1.70 2.69 4.24
CA ASN A 76 -1.48 1.64 5.24
C ASN A 76 0.01 1.50 5.60
N ASP A 77 0.69 2.63 5.80
CA ASP A 77 2.13 2.72 6.09
C ASP A 77 3.10 2.15 5.02
N LYS A 78 2.61 1.77 3.83
CA LYS A 78 3.48 1.26 2.75
C LYS A 78 4.57 2.26 2.38
N ALA A 79 5.81 1.77 2.38
CA ALA A 79 6.97 2.51 1.92
C ALA A 79 7.45 2.01 0.53
N PRO A 80 8.06 2.89 -0.29
CA PRO A 80 7.96 4.35 -0.23
C PRO A 80 6.52 4.84 -0.50
N GLY A 81 6.18 6.10 -0.20
CA GLY A 81 4.88 6.64 -0.58
C GLY A 81 4.81 7.08 -2.05
N TYR A 82 3.62 7.45 -2.51
CA TYR A 82 3.35 8.15 -3.76
C TYR A 82 3.88 9.57 -3.66
N ILE A 83 4.99 9.87 -4.35
CA ILE A 83 5.54 11.22 -4.39
C ILE A 83 4.84 12.01 -5.48
N LEU A 84 4.14 13.07 -5.09
CA LEU A 84 3.42 13.97 -5.98
C LEU A 84 4.02 15.36 -5.87
N ASN A 85 4.39 15.93 -7.01
CA ASN A 85 4.79 17.32 -7.10
C ASN A 85 3.54 18.21 -6.97
N PHE A 86 3.69 19.34 -6.30
CA PHE A 86 2.70 20.39 -6.28
C PHE A 86 3.35 21.73 -6.62
N THR A 87 2.57 22.61 -7.24
CA THR A 87 3.00 23.96 -7.56
C THR A 87 2.41 24.97 -6.59
N ALA A 88 3.13 26.07 -6.33
CA ALA A 88 2.66 27.24 -5.61
C ALA A 88 1.32 27.73 -6.16
N SER A 89 0.41 28.06 -5.26
CA SER A 89 -0.86 28.70 -5.61
C SER A 89 -1.59 29.22 -4.38
N SER A 90 -2.05 30.46 -4.46
CA SER A 90 -3.04 31.02 -3.54
C SER A 90 -4.47 30.53 -3.83
N ALA A 91 -4.73 30.05 -5.05
CA ALA A 91 -5.99 29.43 -5.44
C ALA A 91 -5.96 27.91 -5.14
N PRO A 92 -7.10 27.30 -4.77
CA PRO A 92 -7.17 25.86 -4.58
C PRO A 92 -6.78 25.09 -5.86
N LYS A 93 -5.76 24.24 -5.74
CA LYS A 93 -5.37 23.25 -6.74
C LYS A 93 -5.67 21.85 -6.23
N ARG A 94 -5.57 20.85 -7.11
CA ARG A 94 -5.84 19.46 -6.77
C ARG A 94 -4.75 18.53 -7.25
N ILE A 95 -4.44 17.53 -6.43
CA ILE A 95 -3.53 16.42 -6.77
C ILE A 95 -4.25 15.11 -6.48
N LEU A 96 -4.04 14.12 -7.36
CA LEU A 96 -4.79 12.86 -7.35
C LEU A 96 -3.85 11.69 -7.09
N ALA A 97 -4.25 10.77 -6.22
CA ALA A 97 -3.64 9.46 -6.05
C ALA A 97 -4.70 8.37 -6.20
N TYR A 98 -4.35 7.33 -6.96
CA TYR A 98 -5.22 6.18 -7.24
C TYR A 98 -4.76 4.95 -6.47
N TRP A 99 -5.65 3.98 -6.31
CA TRP A 99 -5.37 2.63 -5.82
C TRP A 99 -6.47 1.65 -6.24
N SER A 100 -6.23 0.35 -6.10
CA SER A 100 -7.15 -0.69 -6.60
C SER A 100 -7.71 -1.58 -5.47
N TYR A 101 -8.34 -0.98 -4.46
CA TYR A 101 -8.93 -1.73 -3.34
C TYR A 101 -10.38 -2.16 -3.60
N PRO A 102 -10.83 -3.25 -2.95
CA PRO A 102 -12.25 -3.55 -2.78
C PRO A 102 -12.99 -2.41 -2.07
N ASN A 103 -14.26 -2.19 -2.44
CA ASN A 103 -15.09 -1.09 -1.92
C ASN A 103 -15.42 -1.20 -0.41
N ASN A 104 -15.01 -2.26 0.29
CA ASN A 104 -15.28 -2.44 1.71
C ASN A 104 -14.04 -2.23 2.60
N ALA A 105 -12.84 -2.07 2.02
CA ALA A 105 -11.60 -1.92 2.77
C ALA A 105 -11.54 -0.57 3.49
N ILE A 106 -11.06 -0.57 4.74
CA ILE A 106 -10.70 0.66 5.45
C ILE A 106 -9.23 0.92 5.21
N THR A 107 -8.94 2.06 4.60
CA THR A 107 -7.60 2.46 4.19
C THR A 107 -7.17 3.69 4.98
N HIS A 108 -5.95 3.65 5.49
CA HIS A 108 -5.29 4.79 6.14
C HIS A 108 -4.37 5.48 5.16
N PHE A 109 -4.59 6.77 4.93
CA PHE A 109 -3.69 7.62 4.17
C PHE A 109 -2.90 8.55 5.08
N TYR A 110 -1.59 8.55 4.90
CA TYR A 110 -0.67 9.51 5.47
C TYR A 110 -0.21 10.46 4.37
N ILE A 111 -0.55 11.73 4.50
CA ILE A 111 -0.13 12.80 3.59
C ILE A 111 1.03 13.52 4.27
N PHE A 112 2.25 13.22 3.84
CA PHE A 112 3.48 13.71 4.43
C PHE A 112 4.12 14.76 3.53
N ASN A 113 4.41 15.95 4.06
CA ASN A 113 5.10 16.98 3.28
C ASN A 113 6.61 16.75 3.32
N THR A 114 7.18 16.38 2.17
CA THR A 114 8.62 16.10 2.02
C THR A 114 9.44 17.34 1.68
N SER A 115 8.78 18.50 1.60
CA SER A 115 9.39 19.78 1.18
C SER A 115 9.25 20.86 2.24
N PHE A 116 10.07 21.91 2.16
CA PHE A 116 9.99 23.08 3.04
C PHE A 116 8.87 24.06 2.68
N ALA A 117 8.07 23.76 1.65
CA ALA A 117 6.89 24.54 1.30
C ALA A 117 5.77 24.32 2.34
N THR A 118 4.95 25.33 2.59
CA THR A 118 3.74 25.20 3.39
C THR A 118 2.64 24.59 2.52
N PHE A 119 2.18 23.39 2.86
CA PHE A 119 1.11 22.72 2.13
C PHE A 119 -0.19 22.78 2.93
N ASN A 120 -1.17 23.54 2.43
CA ASN A 120 -2.44 23.75 3.11
C ASN A 120 -3.52 22.89 2.44
N ILE A 121 -3.87 21.77 3.05
CA ILE A 121 -5.00 20.96 2.63
C ILE A 121 -6.29 21.74 2.92
N LYS A 122 -7.15 21.89 1.91
CA LYS A 122 -8.46 22.57 1.99
C LYS A 122 -9.62 21.57 1.98
N GLY A 123 -9.42 20.43 1.32
CA GLY A 123 -10.41 19.39 1.22
C GLY A 123 -9.82 18.10 0.69
N VAL A 124 -10.58 17.02 0.86
CA VAL A 124 -10.26 15.71 0.31
C VAL A 124 -11.50 15.19 -0.40
N TRP A 125 -11.30 14.67 -1.61
CA TRP A 125 -12.33 14.04 -2.42
C TRP A 125 -12.07 12.56 -2.52
N LEU A 126 -13.14 11.78 -2.41
CA LEU A 126 -13.11 10.33 -2.53
C LEU A 126 -13.93 9.92 -3.73
N TYR A 127 -13.41 8.95 -4.47
CA TYR A 127 -14.02 8.38 -5.67
C TYR A 127 -14.16 6.88 -5.47
N GLY A 128 -15.32 6.33 -5.80
CA GLY A 128 -15.60 4.90 -5.69
C GLY A 128 -17.10 4.63 -5.75
N ALA A 129 -17.49 3.37 -5.60
CA ALA A 129 -18.92 3.03 -5.64
C ALA A 129 -19.69 3.63 -4.45
N THR A 130 -19.09 3.57 -3.24
CA THR A 130 -19.69 4.05 -1.99
C THR A 130 -18.63 4.65 -1.06
N PRO A 131 -17.94 5.74 -1.46
CA PRO A 131 -16.86 6.28 -0.66
C PRO A 131 -17.38 6.91 0.63
N VAL A 132 -16.65 6.71 1.73
CA VAL A 132 -16.96 7.27 3.05
C VAL A 132 -15.67 7.66 3.77
N PHE A 133 -15.68 8.82 4.42
CA PHE A 133 -14.66 9.18 5.40
C PHE A 133 -14.96 8.49 6.73
N VAL A 134 -13.98 7.78 7.25
CA VAL A 134 -14.08 7.12 8.55
C VAL A 134 -13.44 8.04 9.58
N LYS A 135 -14.13 8.31 10.69
CA LYS A 135 -13.50 9.05 11.80
C LYS A 135 -12.38 8.19 12.38
N ALA A 136 -11.23 8.78 12.69
CA ALA A 136 -10.08 8.04 13.25
C ALA A 136 -10.46 7.20 14.49
N ARG A 137 -11.33 7.71 15.37
CA ARG A 137 -11.85 6.96 16.53
C ARG A 137 -12.56 5.67 16.12
N VAL A 138 -13.38 5.71 15.07
CA VAL A 138 -14.12 4.56 14.53
C VAL A 138 -13.17 3.63 13.79
N ALA A 139 -12.26 4.16 12.97
CA ALA A 139 -11.27 3.33 12.30
C ALA A 139 -10.45 2.52 13.31
N LYS A 140 -10.00 3.14 14.41
CA LYS A 140 -9.19 2.49 15.45
C LYS A 140 -9.92 1.37 16.22
N THR A 141 -11.26 1.30 16.19
CA THR A 141 -12.00 0.16 16.78
C THR A 141 -12.05 -1.06 15.86
N ILE A 142 -11.69 -0.90 14.58
CA ILE A 142 -11.68 -2.01 13.63
C ILE A 142 -10.46 -2.89 13.88
N PRO A 143 -10.60 -4.23 13.82
CA PRO A 143 -9.49 -5.14 14.07
C PRO A 143 -8.31 -4.86 13.13
N LEU A 144 -7.09 -4.94 13.66
CA LEU A 144 -5.87 -4.63 12.94
C LEU A 144 -5.08 -5.90 12.64
N SER A 145 -4.62 -6.03 11.40
CA SER A 145 -3.55 -6.95 11.00
C SER A 145 -2.29 -6.19 10.61
N VAL A 146 -1.15 -6.87 10.64
CA VAL A 146 0.12 -6.34 10.15
C VAL A 146 0.69 -7.24 9.05
N ALA A 147 1.09 -6.65 7.93
CA ALA A 147 1.92 -7.29 6.92
C ALA A 147 3.39 -6.96 7.20
N PHE A 148 4.24 -7.98 7.30
CA PHE A 148 5.67 -7.83 7.60
C PHE A 148 6.49 -8.73 6.68
N GLY A 149 7.42 -8.18 5.90
CA GLY A 149 8.10 -8.98 4.89
C GLY A 149 8.84 -8.20 3.83
N ASP A 150 9.04 -8.90 2.70
CA ASP A 150 9.69 -8.39 1.50
C ASP A 150 8.71 -7.71 0.51
N SER A 151 9.13 -7.58 -0.75
CA SER A 151 8.32 -7.00 -1.82
C SER A 151 6.98 -7.71 -2.05
N ILE A 152 6.89 -9.02 -1.81
CA ILE A 152 5.66 -9.80 -2.01
C ILE A 152 4.64 -9.38 -0.94
N MET A 153 5.07 -9.25 0.31
CA MET A 153 4.25 -8.75 1.41
C MET A 153 3.86 -7.28 1.26
N ALA A 154 4.74 -6.47 0.66
CA ALA A 154 4.44 -5.09 0.30
C ALA A 154 3.43 -4.99 -0.85
N GLY A 155 3.25 -6.08 -1.61
CA GLY A 155 2.42 -6.14 -2.81
C GLY A 155 3.07 -5.47 -4.01
N ILE A 156 4.40 -5.44 -4.13
CA ILE A 156 5.03 -4.89 -5.34
C ILE A 156 4.55 -5.66 -6.58
N SER A 157 4.37 -4.94 -7.68
CA SER A 157 3.77 -5.42 -8.93
C SER A 157 2.29 -5.81 -8.83
N THR A 158 1.52 -5.30 -7.85
CA THR A 158 0.09 -5.63 -7.64
C THR A 158 -0.88 -4.46 -7.83
N GLY A 159 -0.64 -3.60 -8.82
CA GLY A 159 -1.61 -2.59 -9.28
C GLY A 159 -1.64 -1.27 -8.49
N GLY A 160 -2.40 -0.31 -8.99
CA GLY A 160 -2.34 1.11 -8.61
C GLY A 160 -1.09 1.82 -9.16
N PRO A 161 -0.95 3.15 -8.99
CA PRO A 161 0.09 3.93 -9.67
C PRO A 161 1.54 3.64 -9.25
N LEU A 162 1.75 2.96 -8.12
CA LEU A 162 3.07 2.49 -7.67
C LEU A 162 3.21 0.97 -7.75
N ASP A 163 2.28 0.32 -8.45
CA ASP A 163 2.19 -1.13 -8.54
C ASP A 163 2.23 -1.83 -7.18
N LYS A 164 1.66 -1.22 -6.14
CA LYS A 164 1.66 -1.80 -4.80
C LYS A 164 0.44 -1.53 -3.96
N SER A 165 -0.64 -1.14 -4.61
CA SER A 165 -1.86 -0.84 -3.88
C SER A 165 -2.69 -2.09 -3.56
N SER A 166 -2.61 -3.19 -4.33
CA SER A 166 -3.51 -4.34 -4.14
C SER A 166 -2.77 -5.63 -3.79
N GLY A 167 -1.89 -5.59 -2.79
CA GLY A 167 -1.19 -6.79 -2.34
C GLY A 167 -2.17 -7.86 -1.81
N PHE A 168 -1.78 -9.13 -1.82
CA PHE A 168 -2.70 -10.19 -1.39
C PHE A 168 -3.19 -10.01 0.07
N VAL A 169 -2.34 -9.47 0.97
CA VAL A 169 -2.75 -9.15 2.35
C VAL A 169 -3.80 -8.06 2.38
N ASP A 170 -3.69 -7.07 1.50
CA ASP A 170 -4.65 -5.98 1.40
C ASP A 170 -6.02 -6.49 0.97
N LEU A 171 -6.05 -7.37 -0.04
CA LEU A 171 -7.28 -8.02 -0.50
C LEU A 171 -7.89 -8.93 0.57
N LEU A 172 -7.05 -9.70 1.26
CA LEU A 172 -7.50 -10.60 2.33
C LEU A 172 -8.09 -9.81 3.50
N THR A 173 -7.38 -8.79 3.99
CA THR A 173 -7.82 -7.96 5.11
C THR A 173 -9.08 -7.16 4.76
N ALA A 174 -9.15 -6.63 3.55
CA ALA A 174 -10.37 -6.03 3.01
C ALA A 174 -11.55 -7.01 3.01
N SER A 175 -11.35 -8.26 2.55
CA SER A 175 -12.41 -9.28 2.54
C SER A 175 -12.92 -9.62 3.96
N LYS A 176 -12.09 -9.42 4.98
CA LYS A 176 -12.44 -9.62 6.39
C LYS A 176 -12.96 -8.37 7.09
N GLY A 177 -12.95 -7.21 6.41
CA GLY A 177 -13.26 -5.92 7.03
C GLY A 177 -12.25 -5.51 8.10
N TRP A 178 -11.01 -5.99 8.02
CA TRP A 178 -9.91 -5.62 8.91
C TRP A 178 -9.17 -4.41 8.37
N ARG A 179 -8.53 -3.66 9.27
CA ARG A 179 -7.47 -2.72 8.90
C ARG A 179 -6.17 -3.49 8.68
N ASN A 180 -5.34 -2.98 7.79
CA ASN A 180 -4.01 -3.49 7.57
C ASN A 180 -2.98 -2.37 7.80
N GLU A 181 -1.87 -2.70 8.43
CA GLU A 181 -0.65 -1.89 8.49
C GLU A 181 0.46 -2.67 7.79
N ASN A 182 1.12 -2.05 6.81
CA ASN A 182 2.10 -2.73 5.99
C ASN A 182 3.51 -2.24 6.31
N LEU A 183 4.22 -3.07 7.08
CA LEU A 183 5.62 -2.90 7.46
C LEU A 183 6.55 -3.71 6.55
N ALA A 184 6.10 -4.12 5.37
CA ALA A 184 6.94 -4.83 4.43
C ALA A 184 7.75 -3.84 3.56
N MET A 185 8.92 -4.27 3.12
CA MET A 185 9.83 -3.42 2.36
C MET A 185 10.54 -4.23 1.26
N SER A 186 10.55 -3.67 0.05
CA SER A 186 11.12 -4.32 -1.13
C SER A 186 12.61 -4.63 -0.97
N GLY A 187 13.03 -5.78 -1.48
CA GLY A 187 14.43 -6.23 -1.44
C GLY A 187 14.95 -6.54 -0.05
N GLN A 188 14.11 -6.56 0.98
CA GLN A 188 14.54 -6.86 2.34
C GLN A 188 14.49 -8.36 2.63
N SER A 189 15.38 -8.82 3.51
CA SER A 189 15.49 -10.21 3.96
C SER A 189 15.05 -10.35 5.42
N ALA A 190 14.78 -11.58 5.87
CA ALA A 190 14.59 -11.85 7.29
C ALA A 190 15.86 -11.45 8.06
N THR A 191 17.03 -11.80 7.53
CA THR A 191 18.32 -11.66 8.20
C THR A 191 18.74 -10.21 8.47
N CYS A 192 18.41 -9.24 7.62
CA CYS A 192 18.84 -7.86 7.83
C CYS A 192 17.73 -6.89 8.20
N TYR A 193 16.51 -7.13 7.73
CA TYR A 193 15.38 -6.27 8.05
C TYR A 193 14.48 -6.89 9.10
N GLY A 194 14.09 -8.15 8.89
CA GLY A 194 13.10 -8.83 9.71
C GLY A 194 13.46 -8.81 11.20
N GLN A 195 14.63 -9.35 11.57
CA GLN A 195 15.07 -9.37 12.97
C GLN A 195 15.24 -7.95 13.57
N ASN A 196 15.74 -6.99 12.79
CA ASN A 196 16.00 -5.63 13.28
C ASN A 196 14.73 -4.76 13.40
N ASN A 197 13.61 -5.18 12.80
CA ASN A 197 12.38 -4.38 12.74
C ASN A 197 11.16 -5.10 13.33
N VAL A 198 11.31 -6.31 13.87
CA VAL A 198 10.19 -7.08 14.45
C VAL A 198 9.50 -6.31 15.59
N GLN A 199 10.22 -5.48 16.34
CA GLN A 199 9.62 -4.65 17.40
C GLN A 199 8.54 -3.71 16.85
N LYS A 200 8.68 -3.22 15.61
CA LYS A 200 7.66 -2.37 14.96
C LYS A 200 6.34 -3.12 14.80
N VAL A 201 6.36 -4.44 14.58
CA VAL A 201 5.14 -5.26 14.52
C VAL A 201 4.47 -5.28 15.89
N ILE A 202 5.24 -5.46 16.96
CA ILE A 202 4.73 -5.47 18.34
C ILE A 202 4.10 -4.13 18.70
N ASP A 203 4.78 -3.04 18.36
CA ASP A 203 4.34 -1.67 18.68
C ASP A 203 3.00 -1.31 17.99
N LYS A 204 2.70 -1.93 16.84
CA LYS A 204 1.41 -1.79 16.16
C LYS A 204 0.26 -2.47 16.90
N LYS A 205 0.55 -3.43 17.80
CA LYS A 205 -0.45 -4.19 18.57
C LYS A 205 -1.56 -4.76 17.67
N PRO A 206 -1.22 -5.57 16.65
CA PRO A 206 -2.23 -6.23 15.82
C PRO A 206 -3.17 -7.06 16.70
N SER A 207 -4.47 -6.96 16.42
CA SER A 207 -5.52 -7.63 17.18
C SER A 207 -6.11 -8.85 16.45
N THR A 208 -5.55 -9.21 15.29
CA THR A 208 -6.03 -10.31 14.45
C THR A 208 -4.90 -11.23 14.02
N ALA A 209 -4.10 -10.78 13.06
CA ALA A 209 -3.06 -11.58 12.42
C ALA A 209 -1.81 -10.75 12.12
N VAL A 210 -0.67 -11.41 12.18
CA VAL A 210 0.57 -10.94 11.59
C VAL A 210 0.89 -11.85 10.40
N PHE A 211 0.94 -11.26 9.21
CA PHE A 211 1.36 -11.96 8.01
C PHE A 211 2.86 -11.74 7.83
N ILE A 212 3.63 -12.82 7.81
CA ILE A 212 5.10 -12.77 7.72
C ILE A 212 5.52 -13.41 6.40
N GLY A 213 6.26 -12.69 5.57
CA GLY A 213 6.75 -13.20 4.29
C GLY A 213 8.18 -12.73 4.01
N PHE A 214 9.13 -13.59 4.36
CA PHE A 214 10.55 -13.45 4.03
C PHE A 214 11.07 -14.78 3.46
N GLY A 215 12.30 -14.80 2.98
CA GLY A 215 12.94 -16.00 2.45
C GLY A 215 13.38 -15.86 1.00
N THR A 216 12.65 -15.12 0.16
CA THR A 216 13.04 -14.91 -1.24
C THR A 216 14.43 -14.29 -1.32
N ASN A 217 14.61 -13.11 -0.70
CA ASN A 217 15.88 -12.38 -0.74
C ASN A 217 16.97 -13.05 0.12
N ASP A 218 16.58 -13.79 1.17
CA ASP A 218 17.51 -14.58 2.00
C ASP A 218 18.17 -15.70 1.19
N ILE A 219 17.41 -16.35 0.28
CA ILE A 219 17.89 -17.48 -0.53
C ILE A 219 18.55 -17.00 -1.83
N THR A 220 17.94 -16.07 -2.56
CA THR A 220 18.45 -15.64 -3.87
C THR A 220 19.65 -14.70 -3.75
N GLY A 221 19.76 -13.98 -2.62
CA GLY A 221 20.84 -13.03 -2.34
C GLY A 221 20.74 -11.70 -3.09
N ASP A 222 21.63 -10.80 -2.67
CA ASP A 222 22.11 -9.57 -3.33
C ASP A 222 21.23 -8.30 -3.35
N PHE A 223 20.09 -8.28 -2.68
CA PHE A 223 19.43 -7.01 -2.37
C PHE A 223 20.05 -6.41 -1.10
N TYR A 224 20.74 -5.27 -1.25
CA TYR A 224 21.36 -4.50 -0.16
C TYR A 224 22.47 -5.23 0.64
N GLY A 225 23.09 -6.27 0.09
CA GLY A 225 24.21 -6.97 0.72
C GLY A 225 23.84 -7.93 1.86
N CYS A 226 22.56 -8.29 2.00
CA CYS A 226 22.05 -9.10 3.11
C CYS A 226 22.08 -10.62 2.89
N LYS A 227 23.06 -11.16 2.16
CA LYS A 227 23.09 -12.60 1.85
C LYS A 227 23.55 -13.43 3.06
N GLY A 228 22.58 -13.96 3.80
CA GLY A 228 22.84 -14.90 4.90
C GLY A 228 23.00 -16.34 4.43
N THR A 229 23.45 -17.22 5.31
CA THR A 229 23.36 -18.67 5.13
C THR A 229 21.92 -19.16 5.40
N LEU A 230 21.62 -20.42 5.04
CA LEU A 230 20.33 -21.03 5.39
C LEU A 230 20.11 -21.09 6.91
N ASP A 231 21.19 -21.27 7.69
CA ASP A 231 21.11 -21.27 9.14
C ASP A 231 20.85 -19.86 9.70
N ASP A 232 21.45 -18.82 9.11
CA ASP A 232 21.15 -17.43 9.47
C ASP A 232 19.68 -17.10 9.22
N PHE A 233 19.13 -17.51 8.07
CA PHE A 233 17.71 -17.36 7.78
C PHE A 233 16.84 -18.09 8.81
N ARG A 234 17.17 -19.35 9.14
CA ARG A 234 16.42 -20.13 10.13
C ARG A 234 16.44 -19.46 11.50
N ASN A 235 17.60 -18.95 11.92
CA ASN A 235 17.76 -18.25 13.19
C ASN A 235 16.98 -16.93 13.20
N ALA A 236 17.04 -16.15 12.12
CA ALA A 236 16.29 -14.91 11.96
C ALA A 236 14.78 -15.15 12.04
N MET A 237 14.26 -16.14 11.31
CA MET A 237 12.83 -16.48 11.35
C MET A 237 12.40 -16.99 12.72
N THR A 238 13.22 -17.81 13.38
CA THR A 238 12.94 -18.27 14.75
C THR A 238 12.87 -17.11 15.72
N TYR A 239 13.80 -16.15 15.63
CA TYR A 239 13.79 -14.94 16.43
C TYR A 239 12.55 -14.08 16.18
N ILE A 240 12.20 -13.82 14.92
CA ILE A 240 11.02 -13.04 14.54
C ILE A 240 9.75 -13.67 15.11
N LEU A 241 9.54 -14.97 14.88
CA LEU A 241 8.35 -15.69 15.34
C LEU A 241 8.27 -15.74 16.86
N THR A 242 9.38 -15.98 17.54
CA THR A 242 9.43 -16.02 19.01
C THR A 242 9.11 -14.65 19.60
N THR A 243 9.69 -13.58 19.05
CA THR A 243 9.48 -12.20 19.51
C THR A 243 8.02 -11.77 19.31
N ILE A 244 7.41 -12.10 18.16
CA ILE A 244 6.00 -11.85 17.90
C ILE A 244 5.11 -12.60 18.89
N LYS A 245 5.38 -13.90 19.08
CA LYS A 245 4.60 -14.74 20.00
C LYS A 245 4.72 -14.26 21.46
N SER A 246 5.88 -13.79 21.89
CA SER A 246 6.08 -13.29 23.26
C SER A 246 5.57 -11.86 23.47
N GLY A 247 5.57 -11.04 22.42
CA GLY A 247 5.23 -9.62 22.50
C GLY A 247 3.75 -9.29 22.26
N LEU A 248 2.97 -10.26 21.76
CA LEU A 248 1.53 -10.09 21.51
C LEU A 248 0.70 -10.98 22.45
N PRO A 249 -0.50 -10.52 22.86
CA PRO A 249 -1.42 -11.26 23.71
C PRO A 249 -2.07 -12.47 23.02
#